data_AF-A0AAW4WH20-F1
#
_entry.id   AF-A0AAW4WH20-F1
#
_cell.length_a   1.000
_cell.length_b   1.000
_cell.length_c   1.000
_cell.angle_alpha   90.00
_cell.angle_beta   90.00
_cell.angle_gamma   90.00
#
_symmetry.space_group_name_H-M   'P 1'
#
loop_
_entity.id
_entity.type
_entity.pdbx_description
1 polymer ?
#
loop_
_entity_poly.entity_id
_entity_poly.type
_entity_poly.pdbx_seq_one_letter_code
_entity_poly.pdbx_strand_id
1 'polypeptide(L)'
;MAELLTRQIVYEYQKRLKALPDYGNQDIRERRELRIELQNRCGITELQALNVLNGHHVPDIITICERKRWEDEFNDKYGNQDNQGLGKVRRRA
;
A
#
# COMPACT_ATOMS: atom_id res chain seq x y z
N MET A 1 -2.29 -5.37 -10.93
CA MET A 1 -2.46 -4.19 -10.05
C MET A 1 -2.89 -4.68 -8.69
N ALA A 2 -2.37 -4.11 -7.62
CA ALA A 2 -2.87 -4.37 -6.28
C ALA A 2 -4.27 -3.75 -6.11
N GLU A 3 -5.10 -4.36 -5.26
CA GLU A 3 -6.42 -3.84 -4.89
C GLU A 3 -6.27 -2.62 -3.98
N LEU A 4 -7.20 -1.66 -4.02
CA LEU A 4 -7.18 -0.56 -3.05
C LEU A 4 -7.57 -1.07 -1.67
N LEU A 5 -6.81 -0.68 -0.65
CA LEU A 5 -7.19 -0.94 0.74
C LEU A 5 -8.52 -0.24 1.08
N THR A 6 -9.55 -1.03 1.37
CA THR A 6 -10.87 -0.52 1.79
C THR A 6 -11.19 -0.94 3.22
N ARG A 7 -12.18 -0.28 3.84
CA ARG A 7 -12.68 -0.66 5.18
C ARG A 7 -13.15 -2.12 5.23
N GLN A 8 -13.71 -2.64 4.14
CA GLN A 8 -14.18 -4.02 4.05
C GLN A 8 -13.02 -5.01 4.12
N ILE A 9 -11.95 -4.76 3.37
CA ILE A 9 -10.72 -5.57 3.43
C ILE A 9 -10.11 -5.51 4.84
N VAL A 10 -10.01 -4.30 5.42
CA VAL A 10 -9.48 -4.15 6.79
C VAL A 10 -10.27 -5.01 7.78
N TYR A 11 -11.60 -4.95 7.74
CA TYR A 11 -12.45 -5.73 8.62
C TYR A 11 -12.28 -7.24 8.41
N GLU A 12 -12.19 -7.69 7.16
CA GLU A 12 -11.93 -9.09 6.81
C GLU A 12 -10.63 -9.60 7.47
N TYR A 13 -9.53 -8.87 7.28
CA TYR A 13 -8.22 -9.27 7.81
C TYR A 13 -8.15 -9.17 9.34
N GLN A 14 -8.79 -8.18 9.96
CA GLN A 14 -8.90 -8.09 11.42
C GLN A 14 -9.73 -9.25 11.99
N LYS A 15 -10.80 -9.65 11.30
CA LYS A 15 -11.59 -10.82 11.70
C LYS A 15 -10.78 -12.12 11.59
N ARG A 16 -10.02 -12.28 10.50
CA ARG A 16 -9.10 -13.42 10.32
C ARG A 16 -8.02 -13.44 11.39
N LEU A 17 -7.43 -12.29 11.72
CA LEU A 17 -6.44 -12.16 12.80
C LEU A 17 -7.01 -12.60 14.15
N LYS A 18 -8.25 -12.20 14.47
CA LYS A 18 -8.94 -12.60 15.72
C LYS A 18 -9.22 -14.10 15.80
N ALA A 19 -9.21 -14.82 14.68
CA ALA A 19 -9.38 -16.27 14.65
C ALA A 19 -8.05 -17.02 14.80
N LEU A 20 -6.91 -16.33 14.73
CA LEU A 20 -5.60 -16.94 14.93
C LEU A 20 -5.28 -17.10 16.42
N PRO A 21 -4.39 -18.05 16.78
CA PRO A 21 -3.85 -18.14 18.14
C PRO A 21 -3.16 -16.84 18.57
N ASP A 22 -3.26 -16.51 19.85
CA ASP A 22 -2.60 -15.33 20.40
C ASP A 22 -1.09 -15.58 20.55
N TYR A 23 -0.30 -14.92 19.71
CA TYR A 23 1.16 -14.93 19.75
C TYR A 23 1.75 -13.71 20.46
N GLY A 24 0.97 -13.02 21.31
CA GLY A 24 1.47 -11.87 22.08
C GLY A 24 1.91 -10.72 21.18
N ASN A 25 1.14 -10.43 20.12
CA ASN A 25 1.43 -9.41 19.12
C ASN A 25 2.70 -9.59 18.28
N GLN A 26 3.37 -10.74 18.36
CA GLN A 26 4.54 -11.04 17.53
C GLN A 26 4.15 -11.32 16.09
N ASP A 27 4.83 -10.67 15.13
CA ASP A 27 4.67 -10.95 13.69
C ASP A 27 5.42 -12.24 13.32
N ILE A 28 4.82 -13.39 13.63
CA ILE A 28 5.37 -14.72 13.37
C ILE A 28 4.30 -15.65 12.81
N ARG A 29 4.72 -16.74 12.15
CA ARG A 29 3.85 -17.83 11.68
C ARG A 29 2.63 -17.31 10.89
N GLU A 30 1.41 -17.72 11.26
CA GLU A 30 0.17 -17.39 10.58
C GLU A 30 -0.12 -15.89 10.59
N ARG A 31 0.32 -15.16 11.62
CA ARG A 31 0.17 -13.70 11.67
C ARG A 31 1.03 -13.02 10.61
N ARG A 32 2.27 -13.50 10.44
CA ARG A 32 3.18 -13.00 9.40
C ARG A 32 2.66 -13.35 8.00
N GLU A 33 2.15 -14.55 7.82
CA GLU A 33 1.51 -14.96 6.56
C GLU A 33 0.33 -14.05 6.22
N LEU A 34 -0.55 -13.80 7.20
CA LEU A 34 -1.70 -12.90 7.04
C LEU A 34 -1.27 -11.46 6.69
N ARG A 35 -0.19 -10.95 7.29
CA ARG A 35 0.41 -9.64 6.98
C ARG A 35 0.94 -9.59 5.55
N ILE A 36 1.70 -10.60 5.14
CA ILE A 36 2.27 -10.70 3.78
C ILE A 36 1.15 -10.76 2.74
N GLU A 37 0.11 -11.54 3.02
CA GLU A 37 -1.07 -11.63 2.14
C GLU A 37 -1.74 -10.27 1.97
N LEU A 38 -2.00 -9.55 3.06
CA LEU A 38 -2.58 -8.20 3.02
C LEU A 38 -1.69 -7.21 2.25
N GLN A 39 -0.38 -7.26 2.50
CA GLN A 39 0.60 -6.44 1.80
C GLN A 39 0.55 -6.69 0.28
N ASN A 40 0.56 -7.95 -0.14
CA ASN A 40 0.55 -8.31 -1.56
C ASN A 40 -0.79 -7.95 -2.23
N ARG A 41 -1.90 -8.17 -1.51
CA ARG A 41 -3.24 -7.85 -2.01
C ARG A 41 -3.42 -6.36 -2.22
N CYS A 42 -2.96 -5.52 -1.29
CA CYS A 42 -3.21 -4.07 -1.31
C CYS A 42 -2.03 -3.21 -1.76
N GLY A 43 -0.85 -3.79 -2.01
CA GLY A 43 0.35 -3.06 -2.41
C GLY A 43 0.86 -2.06 -1.35
N ILE A 44 0.57 -2.34 -0.08
CA ILE A 44 0.91 -1.47 1.06
C ILE A 44 2.25 -1.89 1.68
N THR A 45 2.87 -1.00 2.46
CA THR A 45 4.12 -1.34 3.15
C THR A 45 3.89 -2.32 4.29
N GLU A 46 4.95 -3.00 4.72
CA GLU A 46 4.92 -3.90 5.88
C GLU A 46 4.35 -3.21 7.13
N LEU A 47 4.81 -1.98 7.42
CA LEU A 47 4.35 -1.19 8.56
C LEU A 47 2.85 -0.83 8.46
N GLN A 48 2.38 -0.47 7.26
CA GLN A 48 0.97 -0.20 7.03
C GLN A 48 0.12 -1.45 7.25
N ALA A 49 0.55 -2.61 6.75
CA ALA A 49 -0.14 -3.87 6.96
C ALA A 49 -0.22 -4.26 8.45
N LEU A 50 0.87 -4.10 9.20
CA LEU A 50 0.87 -4.33 10.65
C LEU A 50 -0.10 -3.41 11.39
N ASN A 51 -0.10 -2.12 11.06
CA ASN A 51 -1.00 -1.16 11.67
C ASN A 51 -2.46 -1.49 11.35
N VAL A 52 -2.77 -1.87 10.11
CA VAL A 52 -4.11 -2.32 9.71
C VAL A 52 -4.57 -3.54 10.52
N LEU A 53 -3.71 -4.56 10.63
CA LEU A 53 -3.99 -5.77 11.41
C LEU A 53 -4.25 -5.44 12.89
N ASN A 54 -3.45 -4.53 13.47
CA ASN A 54 -3.58 -4.10 14.86
C ASN A 54 -4.74 -3.10 15.09
N GLY A 55 -5.35 -2.57 14.02
CA GLY A 55 -6.40 -1.56 14.10
C GLY A 55 -5.90 -0.15 14.38
N HIS A 56 -4.61 0.13 14.16
CA HIS A 56 -3.99 1.43 14.35
C HIS A 56 -4.03 2.25 13.05
N HIS A 57 -4.34 3.55 13.15
CA HIS A 57 -4.29 4.52 12.04
C HIS A 57 -5.03 4.09 10.76
N VAL A 58 -6.03 3.21 10.86
CA VAL A 58 -6.72 2.63 9.70
C VAL A 58 -7.28 3.70 8.75
N PRO A 59 -7.97 4.76 9.22
CA PRO A 59 -8.49 5.80 8.32
C PRO A 59 -7.38 6.53 7.54
N ASP A 60 -6.27 6.83 8.20
CA ASP A 60 -5.14 7.53 7.60
C ASP A 60 -4.46 6.65 6.54
N ILE A 61 -4.27 5.36 6.83
CA ILE A 61 -3.66 4.40 5.90
C ILE A 61 -4.51 4.26 4.64
N ILE A 62 -5.84 4.15 4.78
CA ILE A 62 -6.76 4.12 3.63
C ILE A 62 -6.60 5.38 2.78
N THR A 63 -6.60 6.55 3.41
CA THR A 63 -6.44 7.85 2.72
C THR A 63 -5.10 7.94 1.99
N ILE A 64 -4.01 7.45 2.60
CA ILE A 64 -2.69 7.38 1.97
C ILE A 64 -2.71 6.45 0.75
N CYS A 65 -3.36 5.29 0.84
CA CYS A 65 -3.49 4.36 -0.28
C CYS A 65 -4.30 4.97 -1.43
N GLU A 66 -5.39 5.67 -1.15
CA GLU A 66 -6.21 6.37 -2.15
C GLU A 66 -5.39 7.44 -2.87
N ARG A 67 -4.67 8.27 -2.10
CA ARG A 67 -3.81 9.31 -2.65
C ARG A 67 -2.70 8.73 -3.52
N LYS A 68 -1.99 7.71 -3.04
CA LYS A 68 -0.92 7.06 -3.79
C LYS A 68 -1.45 6.48 -5.11
N ARG A 69 -2.62 5.83 -5.08
CA ARG A 69 -3.22 5.28 -6.30
C ARG A 69 -3.60 6.38 -7.28
N TRP A 70 -4.11 7.51 -6.81
CA TRP A 70 -4.37 8.66 -7.67
C TRP A 70 -3.07 9.24 -8.26
N GLU A 71 -2.00 9.36 -7.48
CA GLU A 71 -0.69 9.83 -7.94
C GLU A 71 -0.08 8.87 -8.98
N ASP A 72 -0.20 7.56 -8.78
CA ASP A 72 0.24 6.53 -9.74
C ASP A 72 -0.58 6.61 -11.06
N GLU A 73 -1.90 6.71 -10.97
CA GLU A 73 -2.80 6.88 -12.14
C GLU A 73 -2.54 8.21 -12.87
N PHE A 74 -2.29 9.30 -12.14
CA PHE A 74 -1.94 10.60 -12.69
C PHE A 74 -0.59 10.56 -13.42
N ASN A 75 0.44 9.97 -12.80
CA ASN A 75 1.77 9.85 -13.39
C ASN A 75 1.77 8.91 -14.61
N ASP A 76 1.01 7.82 -14.60
CA ASP A 76 0.87 6.95 -15.78
C ASP A 76 0.25 7.72 -16.96
N LYS A 77 -0.76 8.55 -16.69
CA LYS A 77 -1.46 9.33 -17.71
C LYS A 77 -0.70 10.56 -18.22
N TYR A 78 0.05 11.24 -17.36
CA TYR A 78 0.64 12.57 -17.66
C TYR A 78 2.17 12.64 -17.46
N GLY A 79 2.78 11.73 -16.71
CA GLY A 79 4.20 11.78 -16.32
C GLY A 79 5.23 11.52 -17.42
N ASN A 80 4.78 11.28 -18.66
CA ASN A 80 5.65 11.05 -19.82
C ASN A 80 5.85 12.30 -20.71
N GLN A 81 5.29 13.45 -20.34
CA GLN A 81 5.33 14.67 -21.18
C GLN A 81 6.61 15.53 -21.01
N ASP A 82 7.47 15.22 -20.04
CA ASP A 82 8.52 16.17 -19.62
C ASP A 82 9.94 15.89 -20.19
N ASN A 83 10.11 14.87 -21.05
CA ASN A 83 11.44 14.47 -21.54
C ASN A 83 11.64 14.50 -23.06
N GLN A 84 10.91 15.36 -23.79
CA GLN A 84 11.19 15.62 -25.22
C GLN A 84 11.68 17.05 -25.54
N GLY A 85 11.90 17.91 -24.54
CA GLY A 85 12.24 19.33 -24.76
C GLY A 85 13.68 19.78 -24.50
N LEU A 86 14.45 19.08 -23.66
CA LEU A 86 15.71 19.65 -23.12
C LEU A 86 17.01 19.11 -23.74
N GLY A 87 16.93 18.22 -24.72
CA GLY A 87 18.11 17.61 -25.36
C GLY A 87 18.77 18.39 -26.51
N LYS A 88 18.25 19.55 -26.93
CA LYS A 88 18.73 20.25 -28.15
C LYS A 88 19.31 21.65 -27.96
N VAL A 89 19.62 22.09 -26.74
CA VAL A 89 20.27 23.39 -26.52
C VAL A 89 21.48 23.25 -25.62
N ARG A 90 22.58 22.73 -26.17
CA ARG A 90 23.99 23.04 -25.81
C ARG A 90 24.95 22.15 -26.60
N ARG A 91 24.98 22.37 -27.92
CA ARG A 91 26.15 22.12 -28.76
C ARG A 91 26.31 23.35 -29.66
N ARG A 92 27.12 24.30 -29.21
CA ARG A 92 27.67 25.51 -29.84
C ARG A 92 28.18 26.33 -28.63
N ALA A 93 29.44 26.68 -28.47
CA ALA A 93 30.62 26.67 -29.33
C ALA A 93 31.84 26.27 -28.50
#